data_AF-Q1AUX9-F1
#
_entry.id   AF-Q1AUX9-F1
#
_cell.length_a   1.000
_cell.length_b   1.000
_cell.length_c   1.000
_cell.angle_alpha   90.00
_cell.angle_beta   90.00
_cell.angle_gamma   90.00
#
_symmetry.space_group_name_H-M   'P 1'
#
loop_
_entity.id
_entity.type
_entity.pdbx_description
1 polymer ?
#
loop_
_entity_poly.entity_id
_entity_poly.type
_entity_poly.pdbx_seq_one_letter_code
_entity_poly.pdbx_strand_id
1 'polypeptide(L)' 'MKFEKAYIPAGFAWSSPFARWQGALSEVSSLDLAVDVTRAAFERQGFAVEELTGLGRV' A
#
# COMPACT_ATOMS: atom_id res chain seq x y z
N MET A 1 -13.85 22.12 15.54
CA MET A 1 -13.79 21.98 14.06
C MET A 1 -14.24 20.56 13.68
N LYS A 2 -14.83 20.28 12.50
CA LYS A 2 -15.48 18.97 12.21
C LYS A 2 -14.55 17.73 12.28
N PHE A 3 -13.23 17.90 12.14
CA PHE A 3 -12.26 16.79 12.04
C PHE A 3 -11.14 16.88 13.08
N GLU A 4 -11.45 17.40 14.26
CA GLU A 4 -10.46 17.66 15.33
C GLU A 4 -9.80 16.39 15.88
N LYS A 5 -10.39 15.21 15.63
CA LYS A 5 -9.89 13.89 16.04
C LYS A 5 -9.73 12.93 14.86
N ALA A 6 -9.47 13.46 13.67
CA ALA A 6 -9.14 12.65 12.50
C ALA A 6 -7.63 12.65 12.28
N TYR A 7 -7.05 11.47 12.07
CA TYR A 7 -5.62 11.30 11.84
C TYR A 7 -5.41 10.52 10.54
N ILE A 8 -4.39 10.90 9.78
CA ILE A 8 -3.93 10.14 8.61
C ILE A 8 -2.79 9.24 9.09
N PRO A 9 -2.87 7.91 8.91
CA PRO A 9 -1.83 6.99 9.34
C PRO A 9 -0.64 7.05 8.37
N ALA A 10 0.16 8.12 8.43
CA ALA A 10 1.27 8.36 7.50
C ALA A 10 2.34 7.24 7.51
N GLY A 11 2.50 6.51 8.63
CA GLY A 11 3.38 5.33 8.71
C GLY A 11 2.94 4.15 7.84
N PHE A 12 1.67 4.16 7.41
CA PHE A 12 1.09 3.20 6.46
C PHE A 12 0.90 3.82 5.07
N ALA A 13 1.71 4.81 4.71
CA ALA A 13 1.82 5.27 3.33
C ALA A 13 3.03 4.59 2.66
N TRP A 14 2.83 4.01 1.48
CA TRP A 14 3.90 3.45 0.66
C TRP A 14 3.58 3.60 -0.83
N SER A 15 4.58 3.36 -1.67
CA SER A 15 4.43 3.31 -3.12
C SER A 15 5.13 2.07 -3.68
N SER A 16 4.79 1.73 -4.92
CA SER A 16 5.63 0.85 -5.72
C SER A 16 6.98 1.52 -6.04
N PRO A 17 7.98 0.74 -6.48
CA PRO A 17 9.16 1.29 -7.13
C PRO A 17 8.77 2.08 -8.39
N PHE A 18 9.46 3.19 -8.63
CA PHE A 18 9.33 3.92 -9.89
C PHE A 18 9.98 3.15 -11.03
N ALA A 19 9.23 2.91 -12.09
CA ALA A 19 9.71 2.28 -13.32
C ALA A 19 9.51 3.22 -14.51
N ARG A 20 10.40 3.10 -15.51
CA ARG A 20 10.24 3.79 -16.80
C ARG A 20 9.05 3.20 -17.56
N TRP A 21 8.49 3.99 -18.48
CA TRP A 21 7.51 3.48 -19.45
C TRP A 21 8.12 2.32 -20.25
N GLN A 22 7.38 1.23 -20.38
CA GLN A 22 7.86 -0.05 -20.95
C GLN A 22 9.16 -0.58 -20.28
N GLY A 23 9.35 -0.27 -18.99
CA GLY A 23 10.50 -0.70 -18.20
C GLY A 23 10.26 -1.99 -17.42
N ALA A 24 10.95 -2.13 -16.29
CA ALA A 24 11.00 -3.37 -15.49
C ALA A 24 9.65 -3.89 -14.95
N LEU A 25 8.59 -3.08 -14.98
CA LEU A 25 7.24 -3.46 -14.53
C LEU A 25 6.24 -3.56 -15.70
N SER A 26 6.68 -3.51 -16.96
CA SER A 26 5.78 -3.41 -18.13
C SER A 26 4.89 -4.65 -18.31
N GLU A 27 5.44 -5.83 -18.00
CA GLU A 27 4.75 -7.11 -18.15
C GLU A 27 4.12 -7.60 -16.84
N VAL A 28 4.15 -6.78 -15.79
CA VAL A 28 3.61 -7.16 -14.47
C VAL A 28 2.16 -6.70 -14.37
N SER A 29 1.27 -7.64 -14.03
CA SER A 29 -0.11 -7.32 -13.68
C SER A 29 -0.16 -6.27 -12.57
N SER A 30 -0.98 -5.23 -12.73
CA SER A 30 -1.11 -4.19 -11.71
C SER A 30 -1.62 -4.73 -10.37
N LEU A 31 -2.41 -5.81 -10.40
CA LEU A 31 -2.90 -6.45 -9.18
C LEU A 31 -1.77 -7.18 -8.45
N ASP A 32 -0.95 -7.95 -9.19
CA ASP A 32 0.17 -8.69 -8.60
C ASP A 32 1.20 -7.72 -8.02
N LEU A 33 1.48 -6.63 -8.75
CA LEU A 33 2.32 -5.55 -8.25
C LEU A 33 1.75 -4.97 -6.95
N ALA A 34 0.44 -4.68 -6.89
CA ALA A 34 -0.20 -4.13 -5.70
C ALA A 34 -0.10 -5.09 -4.49
N VAL A 35 -0.24 -6.39 -4.72
CA VAL A 35 -0.07 -7.42 -3.68
C VAL A 35 1.37 -7.43 -3.16
N ASP A 36 2.36 -7.47 -4.07
CA ASP A 36 3.77 -7.56 -3.70
C ASP A 36 4.24 -6.32 -2.94
N VAL A 37 3.88 -5.11 -3.41
CA VAL A 37 4.32 -3.87 -2.74
C VAL A 37 3.63 -3.67 -1.39
N THR A 38 2.38 -4.14 -1.24
CA THR A 38 1.64 -4.07 0.02
C THR A 38 2.23 -5.03 1.05
N ARG A 39 2.50 -6.29 0.66
CA ARG A 39 3.16 -7.27 1.54
C ARG A 39 4.51 -6.75 2.03
N ALA A 40 5.34 -6.28 1.11
CA ALA A 40 6.65 -5.72 1.47
C ALA A 40 6.52 -4.49 2.38
N ALA A 41 5.49 -3.66 2.22
CA ALA A 41 5.25 -2.52 3.11
C ALA A 41 4.83 -2.95 4.51
N PHE A 42 3.93 -3.93 4.61
CA PHE A 42 3.46 -4.46 5.90
C PHE A 42 4.59 -5.13 6.67
N GLU A 43 5.42 -5.94 5.99
CA GLU A 43 6.61 -6.55 6.58
C GLU A 43 7.58 -5.51 7.12
N ARG A 44 7.87 -4.44 6.36
CA ARG A 44 8.76 -3.35 6.81
C ARG A 44 8.22 -2.60 8.04
N GLN A 45 6.90 -2.52 8.19
CA GLN A 45 6.25 -1.88 9.32
C GLN A 45 5.99 -2.86 10.48
N GLY A 46 6.30 -4.15 10.32
CA GLY A 46 6.01 -5.18 11.32
C GLY A 46 4.50 -5.40 11.53
N PHE A 47 3.67 -5.10 10.52
CA PHE A 47 2.23 -5.21 10.59
C PHE A 47 1.76 -6.55 10.01
N ALA A 48 1.01 -7.34 10.79
CA ALA A 48 0.48 -8.62 10.35
C ALA A 48 -0.75 -8.40 9.45
N VAL A 49 -0.85 -9.14 8.34
CA VAL A 49 -1.96 -9.00 7.38
C VAL A 49 -3.30 -9.36 8.03
N GLU A 50 -3.29 -10.27 8.99
CA GLU A 50 -4.45 -10.73 9.74
C GLU A 50 -5.06 -9.62 10.61
N GLU A 51 -4.30 -8.57 10.91
CA GLU A 51 -4.79 -7.38 11.63
C GLU A 51 -5.56 -6.42 10.71
N LEU A 52 -5.49 -6.59 9.38
CA LEU A 52 -6.23 -5.76 8.43
C LEU A 52 -7.72 -6.12 8.45
N THR A 53 -8.53 -5.21 8.99
CA THR A 53 -9.98 -5.42 9.17
C THR A 53 -10.83 -5.02 7.96
N GLY A 54 -10.26 -4.29 7.00
CA GLY A 54 -10.94 -3.90 5.76
C GLY A 54 -10.20 -2.81 4.99
N LEU A 55 -10.58 -2.60 3.74
CA LEU A 55 -9.99 -1.60 2.83
C LEU A 55 -10.85 -0.34 2.66
N GLY A 56 -11.92 -0.20 3.46
CA GLY A 56 -12.97 0.79 3.26
C GLY A 56 -13.90 0.41 2.10
N ARG A 57 -15.17 0.80 2.17
CA ARG A 57 -16.04 0.75 0.98
C ARG A 57 -15.66 1.93 0.09
N VAL A 58 -15.30 1.64 -1.16
CA VAL A 58 -15.13 2.63 -2.23
C VAL A 58 -16.49 3.01 -2.78
#